data_AF-A0A9N9D5A1-F1
#
_entry.id   AF-A0A9N9D5A1-F1
#
_cell.length_a   1.000
_cell.length_b   1.000
_cell.length_c   1.000
_cell.angle_alpha   90.00
_cell.angle_beta   90.00
_cell.angle_gamma   90.00
#
_symmetry.space_group_name_H-M   'P 1'
#
loop_
_entity.id
_entity.type
_entity.pdbx_description
1 polymer ?
#
loop_
_entity_poly.entity_id
_entity_poly.type
_entity_poly.pdbx_seq_one_letter_code
_entity_poly.pdbx_strand_id
1 'polypeptide(L)'
;MEHSLIIDRALSKIEGNINKAVESIEKASTTLLKCHNEDVSSVEDFTKLRRSVTTSAKIYCNYVMPFSGLVIQNMKLFLDDYTNFSLEEFEKHIYDKKDKAEQYGKVCNFTLDLHQNLLTDFIKTHNMAIEAYNTLKLKCEELKEEKDKLKRKHDIAAGFAIGLALIPYVNLVASPLAGYKAHKYKKKAIDKKEESFLAAEAAQGIKDYLMDSIHNYIAAMKEISGFFKVIEADLCSLVEHHEHDKIKKHYLKVKAISSRISKSCDSYTRSIPECEASLQAINNGYDKNYVQEWIRMAKNKKGQNLLGMGKKLSQHNDKLVDIFNNMGITFI
;
A
#
# COMPACT_ATOMS: atom_id res chain seq x y z
N MET A 1 35.96 -15.08 10.18
CA MET A 1 35.17 -14.69 11.38
C MET A 1 34.23 -13.53 11.07
N GLU A 2 34.68 -12.51 10.34
CA GLU A 2 33.88 -11.33 9.95
C GLU A 2 32.69 -11.64 9.02
N HIS A 3 32.88 -12.46 7.97
CA HIS A 3 31.79 -12.90 7.07
C HIS A 3 30.65 -13.65 7.80
N SER A 4 31.00 -14.50 8.77
CA SER A 4 30.03 -15.24 9.57
C SER A 4 29.11 -14.32 10.38
N LEU A 5 29.65 -13.22 10.94
CA LEU A 5 28.87 -12.26 11.72
C LEU A 5 27.90 -11.43 10.87
N ILE A 6 28.25 -11.19 9.60
CA ILE A 6 27.40 -10.45 8.65
C ILE A 6 26.14 -11.26 8.33
N ILE A 7 26.30 -12.56 8.06
CA ILE A 7 25.18 -13.48 7.81
C ILE A 7 24.28 -13.58 9.03
N ASP A 8 24.85 -13.81 10.22
CA ASP A 8 24.07 -13.93 11.46
C ASP A 8 23.22 -12.65 11.71
N ARG A 9 23.79 -11.47 11.42
CA ARG A 9 23.07 -10.19 11.51
C ARG A 9 21.97 -10.05 10.45
N ALA A 10 22.22 -10.46 9.20
CA ALA A 10 21.22 -10.41 8.15
C ALA A 10 20.03 -11.35 8.48
N LEU A 11 20.35 -12.59 8.83
CA LEU A 11 19.43 -13.65 9.21
C LEU A 11 18.49 -13.25 10.37
N SER A 12 19.03 -12.63 11.42
CA SER A 12 18.26 -12.24 12.63
C SER A 12 17.22 -11.13 12.39
N LYS A 13 17.34 -10.36 11.31
CA LYS A 13 16.43 -9.23 11.03
C LYS A 13 15.31 -9.58 10.04
N ILE A 14 15.49 -10.60 9.22
CA ILE A 14 14.63 -10.82 8.05
C ILE A 14 13.19 -11.13 8.41
N GLU A 15 12.98 -11.99 9.40
CA GLU A 15 11.64 -12.28 9.93
C GLU A 15 10.90 -11.00 10.35
N GLY A 16 11.54 -10.18 11.18
CA GLY A 16 10.95 -8.91 11.64
C GLY A 16 10.69 -7.94 10.49
N ASN A 17 11.52 -7.95 9.45
CA ASN A 17 11.31 -7.11 8.26
C ASN A 17 10.14 -7.60 7.40
N ILE A 18 9.96 -8.91 7.24
CA ILE A 18 8.80 -9.45 6.52
C ILE A 18 7.51 -9.10 7.28
N ASN A 19 7.47 -9.28 8.59
CA ASN A 19 6.30 -8.93 9.40
C ASN A 19 5.99 -7.42 9.32
N LYS A 20 7.02 -6.56 9.38
CA LYS A 20 6.85 -5.11 9.17
C LYS A 20 6.31 -4.78 7.78
N ALA A 21 6.72 -5.52 6.74
CA ALA A 21 6.19 -5.34 5.40
C ALA A 21 4.69 -5.69 5.34
N VAL A 22 4.24 -6.73 6.06
CA VAL A 22 2.82 -7.08 6.22
C VAL A 22 2.05 -5.94 6.88
N GLU A 23 2.45 -5.54 8.08
CA GLU A 23 1.76 -4.48 8.83
C GLU A 23 1.68 -3.18 8.02
N SER A 24 2.76 -2.85 7.31
CA SER A 24 2.84 -1.64 6.50
C SER A 24 1.92 -1.69 5.27
N ILE A 25 1.82 -2.83 4.58
CA ILE A 25 0.96 -2.94 3.39
C ILE A 25 -0.53 -2.97 3.75
N GLU A 26 -0.88 -3.62 4.86
CA GLU A 26 -2.25 -3.63 5.39
C GLU A 26 -2.68 -2.22 5.81
N LYS A 27 -1.82 -1.51 6.54
CA LYS A 27 -2.07 -0.13 6.98
C LYS A 27 -2.17 0.82 5.80
N ALA A 28 -1.29 0.72 4.81
CA ALA A 28 -1.36 1.53 3.60
C ALA A 28 -2.66 1.26 2.83
N SER A 29 -3.01 -0.01 2.59
CA SER A 29 -4.19 -0.39 1.82
C SER A 29 -5.48 0.09 2.49
N THR A 30 -5.59 -0.10 3.80
CA THR A 30 -6.73 0.39 4.60
C THR A 30 -6.84 1.91 4.56
N THR A 31 -5.71 2.62 4.66
CA THR A 31 -5.69 4.09 4.62
C THR A 31 -6.14 4.62 3.25
N LEU A 32 -5.71 3.98 2.17
CA LEU A 32 -6.13 4.32 0.81
C LEU A 32 -7.63 4.06 0.57
N LEU A 33 -8.16 2.95 1.10
CA LEU A 33 -9.59 2.62 1.00
C LEU A 33 -10.49 3.63 1.74
N LYS A 34 -10.05 4.16 2.90
CA LYS A 34 -10.83 5.13 3.69
C LYS A 34 -11.23 6.38 2.88
N CYS A 35 -10.44 6.80 1.89
CA CYS A 35 -10.80 7.91 1.01
C CYS A 35 -11.98 7.62 0.06
N HIS A 36 -12.48 6.39 0.03
CA HIS A 36 -13.45 5.90 -0.97
C HIS A 36 -14.75 5.33 -0.41
N ASN A 37 -14.89 5.17 0.91
CA ASN A 37 -16.14 4.67 1.52
C ASN A 37 -17.29 5.68 1.51
N GLU A 38 -17.15 6.82 0.82
CA GLU A 38 -18.04 7.98 0.96
C GLU A 38 -18.44 8.58 -0.38
N ASP A 39 -19.74 8.89 -0.48
CA ASP A 39 -20.34 9.63 -1.58
C ASP A 39 -19.60 10.94 -1.86
N VAL A 40 -19.75 11.45 -3.10
CA VAL A 40 -19.02 12.60 -3.64
C VAL A 40 -18.98 13.77 -2.64
N SER A 41 -17.84 13.96 -1.98
CA SER A 41 -17.63 15.19 -1.21
C SER A 41 -17.71 16.39 -2.16
N SER A 42 -18.51 17.37 -1.77
CA SER A 42 -18.63 18.69 -2.36
C SER A 42 -17.37 19.55 -2.17
N VAL A 43 -16.36 19.07 -1.44
CA VAL A 43 -15.10 19.78 -1.17
C VAL A 43 -14.12 19.50 -2.29
N GLU A 44 -13.73 20.55 -3.02
CA GLU A 44 -12.87 20.45 -4.20
C GLU A 44 -11.49 19.86 -3.86
N ASP A 45 -10.84 20.33 -2.80
CA ASP A 45 -9.53 19.84 -2.37
C ASP A 45 -9.56 18.36 -2.00
N PHE A 46 -10.61 17.91 -1.31
CA PHE A 46 -10.80 16.50 -1.00
C PHE A 46 -11.08 15.67 -2.25
N THR A 47 -11.83 16.20 -3.21
CA THR A 47 -12.06 15.53 -4.49
C THR A 47 -10.77 15.37 -5.30
N LYS A 48 -9.89 16.40 -5.30
CA LYS A 48 -8.55 16.32 -5.89
C LYS A 48 -7.68 15.30 -5.18
N LEU A 49 -7.64 15.33 -3.85
CA LEU A 49 -6.92 14.35 -3.02
C LEU A 49 -7.38 12.92 -3.35
N ARG A 50 -8.70 12.69 -3.34
CA ARG A 50 -9.30 11.39 -3.63
C ARG A 50 -8.88 10.85 -4.99
N ARG A 51 -8.92 11.68 -6.06
CA ARG A 51 -8.45 11.27 -7.41
C ARG A 51 -6.97 10.89 -7.42
N SER A 52 -6.12 11.67 -6.74
CA SER A 52 -4.69 11.35 -6.59
C SER A 52 -4.49 10.02 -5.88
N VAL A 53 -5.19 9.82 -4.75
CA VAL A 53 -5.20 8.57 -3.98
C VAL A 53 -5.67 7.39 -4.84
N THR A 54 -6.76 7.53 -5.61
CA THR A 54 -7.24 6.49 -6.54
C THR A 54 -6.15 6.07 -7.51
N THR A 55 -5.46 7.04 -8.11
CA THR A 55 -4.43 6.78 -9.11
C THR A 55 -3.23 6.06 -8.47
N SER A 56 -2.71 6.56 -7.35
CA SER A 56 -1.61 5.94 -6.61
C SER A 56 -1.98 4.54 -6.09
N ALA A 57 -3.20 4.35 -5.60
CA ALA A 57 -3.70 3.06 -5.13
C ALA A 57 -3.77 2.02 -6.26
N LYS A 58 -4.22 2.43 -7.46
CA LYS A 58 -4.28 1.53 -8.62
C LYS A 58 -2.89 1.23 -9.18
N ILE A 59 -1.97 2.20 -9.19
CA ILE A 59 -0.56 1.94 -9.52
C ILE A 59 0.02 0.93 -8.54
N TYR A 60 -0.19 1.15 -7.24
CA TYR A 60 0.33 0.28 -6.20
C TYR A 60 -0.22 -1.15 -6.32
N CYS A 61 -1.54 -1.30 -6.36
CA CYS A 61 -2.23 -2.58 -6.42
C CYS A 61 -1.85 -3.40 -7.66
N ASN A 62 -1.85 -2.77 -8.84
CA ASN A 62 -1.74 -3.51 -10.09
C ASN A 62 -0.29 -3.68 -10.57
N TYR A 63 0.62 -2.79 -10.15
CA TYR A 63 1.96 -2.72 -10.75
C TYR A 63 3.11 -2.82 -9.75
N VAL A 64 2.87 -2.59 -8.47
CA VAL A 64 3.94 -2.59 -7.46
C VAL A 64 3.80 -3.76 -6.48
N MET A 65 2.58 -4.00 -5.98
CA MET A 65 2.27 -5.09 -5.05
C MET A 65 2.56 -6.49 -5.62
N PRO A 66 2.27 -6.82 -6.90
CA PRO A 66 2.55 -8.15 -7.43
C PRO A 66 4.04 -8.52 -7.38
N PHE A 67 4.93 -7.54 -7.62
CA PHE A 67 6.37 -7.75 -7.51
C PHE A 67 6.82 -7.96 -6.07
N SER A 68 6.19 -7.28 -5.11
CA SER A 68 6.40 -7.56 -3.70
C SER A 68 6.01 -8.99 -3.32
N GLY A 69 4.84 -9.45 -3.78
CA GLY A 69 4.42 -10.84 -3.61
C GLY A 69 5.45 -11.82 -4.18
N LEU A 70 5.98 -11.52 -5.37
CA LEU A 70 7.04 -12.33 -5.98
C LEU A 70 8.33 -12.34 -5.15
N VAL A 71 8.76 -11.21 -4.58
CA VAL A 71 9.95 -11.16 -3.71
C VAL A 71 9.77 -12.08 -2.51
N ILE A 72 8.62 -12.00 -1.84
CA ILE A 72 8.34 -12.83 -0.66
C ILE A 72 8.24 -14.32 -1.04
N GLN A 73 7.64 -14.62 -2.19
CA GLN A 73 7.58 -15.99 -2.71
C GLN A 73 8.98 -16.53 -3.03
N ASN A 74 9.83 -15.74 -3.69
CA ASN A 74 11.20 -16.10 -4.01
C ASN A 74 12.02 -16.34 -2.74
N MET A 75 11.85 -15.51 -1.72
CA MET A 75 12.44 -15.70 -0.39
C MET A 75 12.03 -17.05 0.21
N LYS A 76 10.73 -17.35 0.21
CA LYS A 76 10.22 -18.62 0.71
C LYS A 76 10.83 -19.80 -0.05
N LEU A 77 10.74 -19.80 -1.38
CA LEU A 77 11.28 -20.87 -2.23
C LEU A 77 12.78 -21.09 -1.99
N PHE A 78 13.53 -20.00 -1.84
CA PHE A 78 14.96 -20.06 -1.55
C PHE A 78 15.27 -20.75 -0.20
N LEU A 79 14.50 -20.43 0.84
CA LEU A 79 14.69 -20.96 2.20
C LEU A 79 14.09 -22.36 2.39
N ASP A 80 13.03 -22.69 1.67
CA ASP A 80 12.43 -24.02 1.68
C ASP A 80 13.43 -25.06 1.15
N ASP A 81 14.27 -24.68 0.18
CA ASP A 81 15.35 -25.54 -0.28
C ASP A 81 16.36 -25.90 0.85
N TYR A 82 16.67 -24.99 1.78
CA TYR A 82 17.52 -25.31 2.95
C TYR A 82 16.83 -26.24 3.95
N THR A 83 15.50 -26.16 4.03
CA THR A 83 14.70 -26.97 4.93
C THR A 83 14.57 -28.40 4.38
N ASN A 84 14.30 -28.51 3.08
CA ASN A 84 13.94 -29.75 2.42
C ASN A 84 15.14 -30.57 1.95
N PHE A 85 16.24 -29.92 1.55
CA PHE A 85 17.43 -30.65 1.11
C PHE A 85 18.21 -31.19 2.31
N SER A 86 18.85 -32.35 2.16
CA SER A 86 19.96 -32.77 3.01
C SER A 86 21.20 -31.90 2.76
N LEU A 87 22.25 -32.04 3.56
CA LEU A 87 23.51 -31.32 3.32
C LEU A 87 24.14 -31.74 1.98
N GLU A 88 24.11 -33.04 1.68
CA GLU A 88 24.67 -33.62 0.46
C GLU A 88 23.89 -33.16 -0.79
N GLU A 89 22.56 -33.06 -0.68
CA GLU A 89 21.72 -32.49 -1.75
C GLU A 89 21.99 -31.00 -1.93
N PHE A 90 22.14 -30.25 -0.83
CA PHE A 90 22.49 -28.84 -0.88
C PHE A 90 23.82 -28.60 -1.60
N GLU A 91 24.85 -29.39 -1.28
CA GLU A 91 26.16 -29.32 -1.92
C GLU A 91 26.10 -29.56 -3.43
N LYS A 92 25.32 -30.55 -3.88
CA LYS A 92 25.12 -30.82 -5.31
C LYS A 92 24.47 -29.66 -6.06
N HIS A 93 23.63 -28.88 -5.38
CA HIS A 93 22.86 -27.77 -5.96
C HIS A 93 23.41 -26.39 -5.61
N ILE A 94 24.63 -26.29 -5.06
CA ILE A 94 25.15 -25.02 -4.54
C ILE A 94 25.34 -23.95 -5.64
N TYR A 95 25.69 -24.37 -6.86
CA TYR A 95 25.75 -23.50 -8.04
C TYR A 95 24.38 -22.94 -8.41
N ASP A 96 23.37 -23.81 -8.53
CA ASP A 96 21.99 -23.40 -8.83
C ASP A 96 21.46 -22.44 -7.74
N LYS A 97 21.83 -22.67 -6.48
CA LYS A 97 21.47 -21.81 -5.34
C LYS A 97 22.08 -20.43 -5.45
N LYS A 98 23.37 -20.35 -5.80
CA LYS A 98 24.09 -19.10 -6.02
C LYS A 98 23.40 -18.28 -7.12
N ASP A 99 23.08 -18.92 -8.24
CA ASP A 99 22.43 -18.26 -9.38
C ASP A 99 20.99 -17.82 -9.03
N LYS A 100 20.23 -18.64 -8.28
CA LYS A 100 18.91 -18.25 -7.74
C LYS A 100 19.01 -17.05 -6.80
N ALA A 101 20.00 -17.02 -5.90
CA ALA A 101 20.19 -15.89 -4.98
C ALA A 101 20.45 -14.58 -5.74
N GLU A 102 21.30 -14.63 -6.77
CA GLU A 102 21.57 -13.49 -7.65
C GLU A 102 20.29 -13.02 -8.37
N GLN A 103 19.55 -13.95 -9.00
CA GLN A 103 18.32 -13.64 -9.73
C GLN A 103 17.25 -13.04 -8.81
N TYR A 104 17.01 -13.65 -7.65
CA TYR A 104 16.05 -13.13 -6.67
C TYR A 104 16.49 -11.79 -6.10
N GLY A 105 17.80 -11.58 -5.90
CA GLY A 105 18.38 -10.28 -5.57
C GLY A 105 18.06 -9.21 -6.61
N LYS A 106 18.16 -9.52 -7.92
CA LYS A 106 17.78 -8.59 -9.00
C LYS A 106 16.30 -8.23 -8.94
N VAL A 107 15.41 -9.19 -8.72
CA VAL A 107 13.96 -8.95 -8.54
C VAL A 107 13.69 -8.06 -7.32
N CYS A 108 14.38 -8.29 -6.20
CA CYS A 108 14.25 -7.46 -5.01
C CYS A 108 14.66 -5.99 -5.26
N ASN A 109 15.80 -5.78 -5.92
CA ASN A 109 16.26 -4.41 -6.24
C ASN A 109 15.28 -3.71 -7.20
N PHE A 110 14.78 -4.42 -8.22
CA PHE A 110 13.78 -3.88 -9.13
C PHE A 110 12.48 -3.48 -8.39
N THR A 111 12.01 -4.34 -7.50
CA THR A 111 10.82 -4.07 -6.67
C THR A 111 11.04 -2.87 -5.75
N LEU A 112 12.23 -2.74 -5.16
CA LEU A 112 12.60 -1.59 -4.35
C LEU A 112 12.60 -0.29 -5.16
N ASP A 113 13.12 -0.32 -6.40
CA ASP A 113 13.11 0.83 -7.29
C ASP A 113 11.67 1.24 -7.67
N LEU A 114 10.76 0.29 -7.90
CA LEU A 114 9.33 0.58 -8.12
C LEU A 114 8.71 1.32 -6.93
N HIS A 115 8.94 0.85 -5.70
CA HIS A 115 8.41 1.51 -4.50
C HIS A 115 9.00 2.91 -4.31
N GLN A 116 10.30 3.08 -4.56
CA GLN A 116 10.96 4.37 -4.44
C GLN A 116 10.49 5.38 -5.49
N ASN A 117 10.19 4.92 -6.70
CA ASN A 117 9.57 5.78 -7.71
C ASN A 117 8.15 6.17 -7.30
N LEU A 118 7.35 5.24 -6.77
CA LEU A 118 5.97 5.57 -6.36
C LEU A 118 5.94 6.48 -5.12
N LEU A 119 6.98 6.44 -4.29
CA LEU A 119 7.12 7.32 -3.13
C LEU A 119 7.00 8.81 -3.50
N THR A 120 7.46 9.23 -4.68
CA THR A 120 7.33 10.64 -5.09
C THR A 120 5.86 11.05 -5.26
N ASP A 121 5.02 10.15 -5.76
CA ASP A 121 3.58 10.40 -5.91
C ASP A 121 2.86 10.35 -4.57
N PHE A 122 3.32 9.49 -3.66
CA PHE A 122 2.83 9.48 -2.28
C PHE A 122 3.19 10.76 -1.52
N ILE A 123 4.39 11.32 -1.72
CA ILE A 123 4.77 12.63 -1.14
C ILE A 123 3.83 13.73 -1.64
N LYS A 124 3.56 13.77 -2.96
CA LYS A 124 2.59 14.72 -3.53
C LYS A 124 1.20 14.53 -2.92
N THR A 125 0.74 13.28 -2.81
CA THR A 125 -0.55 12.93 -2.23
C THR A 125 -0.63 13.32 -0.75
N HIS A 126 0.46 13.18 0.00
CA HIS A 126 0.56 13.60 1.40
C HIS A 126 0.46 15.12 1.55
N ASN A 127 1.14 15.90 0.71
CA ASN A 127 1.02 17.36 0.74
C ASN A 127 -0.42 17.81 0.42
N MET A 128 -1.06 17.19 -0.57
CA MET A 128 -2.48 17.43 -0.85
C MET A 128 -3.38 17.04 0.33
N ALA A 129 -3.02 16.00 1.09
CA ALA A 129 -3.76 15.59 2.28
C ALA A 129 -3.63 16.60 3.42
N ILE A 130 -2.46 17.21 3.60
CA ILE A 130 -2.26 18.31 4.56
C ILE A 130 -3.18 19.49 4.19
N GLU A 131 -3.16 19.91 2.92
CA GLU A 131 -3.98 21.01 2.42
C GLU A 131 -5.47 20.72 2.60
N ALA A 132 -5.94 19.56 2.10
CA ALA A 132 -7.32 19.14 2.23
C ALA A 132 -7.77 19.03 3.69
N TYR A 133 -6.93 18.46 4.57
CA TYR A 133 -7.23 18.35 6.00
C TYR A 133 -7.41 19.72 6.65
N ASN A 134 -6.51 20.67 6.37
CA ASN A 134 -6.60 22.02 6.94
C ASN A 134 -7.87 22.74 6.46
N THR A 135 -8.19 22.67 5.16
CA THR A 135 -9.44 23.22 4.60
C THR A 135 -10.67 22.57 5.24
N LEU A 136 -10.69 21.25 5.33
CA LEU A 136 -11.81 20.49 5.90
C LEU A 136 -11.98 20.72 7.39
N LYS A 137 -10.88 20.90 8.14
CA LYS A 137 -10.92 21.22 9.57
C LYS A 137 -11.57 22.57 9.79
N LEU A 138 -11.17 23.61 9.05
CA LEU A 138 -11.80 24.92 9.11
C LEU A 138 -13.29 24.84 8.71
N LYS A 139 -13.62 24.11 7.64
CA LYS A 139 -15.00 23.90 7.21
C LYS A 139 -15.82 23.15 8.27
N CYS A 140 -15.24 22.18 8.98
CA CYS A 140 -15.88 21.50 10.10
C CYS A 140 -16.17 22.45 11.28
N GLU A 141 -15.31 23.43 11.53
CA GLU A 141 -15.51 24.48 12.53
C GLU A 141 -16.61 25.45 12.09
N GLU A 142 -16.57 25.94 10.85
CA GLU A 142 -17.63 26.78 10.26
C GLU A 142 -18.99 26.08 10.23
N LEU A 143 -19.02 24.78 9.90
CA LEU A 143 -20.24 23.98 9.91
C LEU A 143 -20.78 23.73 11.32
N LYS A 144 -19.97 23.80 12.38
CA LYS A 144 -20.50 23.84 13.75
C LYS A 144 -21.29 25.12 13.98
N GLU A 145 -20.77 26.27 13.55
CA GLU A 145 -21.48 27.55 13.66
C GLU A 145 -22.72 27.60 12.74
N GLU A 146 -22.62 27.10 11.51
CA GLU A 146 -23.76 27.01 10.58
C GLU A 146 -24.82 26.04 11.10
N LYS A 147 -24.43 24.93 11.73
CA LYS A 147 -25.35 24.02 12.41
C LYS A 147 -26.11 24.74 13.53
N ASP A 148 -25.46 25.59 14.32
CA ASP A 148 -26.15 26.37 15.35
C ASP A 148 -27.11 27.40 14.74
N LYS A 149 -26.74 28.04 13.63
CA LYS A 149 -27.64 28.92 12.85
C LYS A 149 -28.82 28.16 12.25
N LEU A 150 -28.59 26.96 11.69
CA LEU A 150 -29.62 26.09 11.12
C LEU A 150 -30.52 25.50 12.20
N LYS A 151 -29.99 25.20 13.40
CA LYS A 151 -30.76 24.80 14.58
C LYS A 151 -31.67 25.94 15.03
N ARG A 152 -31.16 27.18 15.14
CA ARG A 152 -32.00 28.37 15.41
C ARG A 152 -33.10 28.55 14.35
N LYS A 153 -32.77 28.42 13.05
CA LYS A 153 -33.76 28.49 11.96
C LYS A 153 -34.78 27.36 12.02
N HIS A 154 -34.36 26.14 12.38
CA HIS A 154 -35.24 25.01 12.64
C HIS A 154 -36.18 25.32 13.81
N ASP A 155 -35.67 25.81 14.93
CA ASP A 155 -36.45 26.07 16.14
C ASP A 155 -37.48 27.17 15.91
N ILE A 156 -37.11 28.23 15.16
CA ILE A 156 -38.04 29.26 14.70
C ILE A 156 -39.11 28.66 13.78
N ALA A 157 -38.72 27.90 12.75
CA ALA A 157 -39.68 27.31 11.80
C ALA A 157 -40.60 26.28 12.45
N ALA A 158 -40.10 25.50 13.40
CA ALA A 158 -40.87 24.55 14.19
C ALA A 158 -41.83 25.27 15.15
N GLY A 159 -41.38 26.33 15.82
CA GLY A 159 -42.23 27.20 16.63
C GLY A 159 -43.37 27.84 15.82
N PHE A 160 -43.08 28.32 14.61
CA PHE A 160 -44.11 28.78 13.68
C PHE A 160 -45.06 27.65 13.25
N ALA A 161 -44.55 26.45 12.96
CA ALA A 161 -45.39 25.31 12.59
C ALA A 161 -46.39 24.94 13.71
N ILE A 162 -45.93 24.97 14.97
CA ILE A 162 -46.76 24.72 16.16
C ILE A 162 -47.79 25.85 16.34
N GLY A 163 -47.37 27.12 16.28
CA GLY A 163 -48.26 28.26 16.45
C GLY A 163 -49.34 28.36 15.35
N LEU A 164 -48.97 28.07 14.09
CA LEU A 164 -49.89 28.06 12.96
C LEU A 164 -50.86 26.87 12.99
N ALA A 165 -50.50 25.75 13.63
CA ALA A 165 -51.38 24.60 13.78
C ALA A 165 -52.61 24.90 14.65
N LEU A 166 -52.51 25.90 15.54
CA LEU A 166 -53.55 26.32 16.47
C LEU A 166 -54.55 27.34 15.86
N ILE A 167 -54.32 27.80 14.62
CA ILE A 167 -55.17 28.77 13.93
C ILE A 167 -56.07 28.02 12.91
N PRO A 168 -57.41 28.03 13.09
CA PRO A 168 -58.34 27.39 12.16
C PRO A 168 -58.17 27.92 10.72
N TYR A 169 -58.33 27.05 9.72
CA TYR A 169 -58.21 27.31 8.27
C TYR A 169 -56.79 27.64 7.75
N VAL A 170 -55.96 28.36 8.51
CA VAL A 170 -54.55 28.66 8.14
C VAL A 170 -53.63 27.44 8.37
N ASN A 171 -53.97 26.61 9.36
CA ASN A 171 -53.23 25.40 9.72
C ASN A 171 -53.06 24.39 8.58
N LEU A 172 -54.03 24.29 7.65
CA LEU A 172 -54.05 23.29 6.57
C LEU A 172 -52.93 23.47 5.52
N VAL A 173 -52.41 24.69 5.36
CA VAL A 173 -51.40 25.00 4.32
C VAL A 173 -50.09 25.49 4.92
N ALA A 174 -50.17 26.38 5.92
CA ALA A 174 -48.98 27.08 6.42
C ALA A 174 -48.14 26.22 7.38
N SER A 175 -48.77 25.37 8.19
CA SER A 175 -48.08 24.49 9.15
C SER A 175 -47.27 23.38 8.45
N PRO A 176 -47.79 22.65 7.44
CA PRO A 176 -47.01 21.66 6.68
C PRO A 176 -45.78 22.25 5.97
N LEU A 177 -45.91 23.45 5.39
CA LEU A 177 -44.82 24.12 4.69
C LEU A 177 -43.69 24.53 5.65
N ALA A 178 -44.04 25.02 6.84
CA ALA A 178 -43.08 25.35 7.89
C ALA A 178 -42.38 24.09 8.44
N GLY A 179 -43.12 23.00 8.64
CA GLY A 179 -42.57 21.69 9.02
C GLY A 179 -41.59 21.12 7.99
N TYR A 180 -41.91 21.18 6.69
CA TYR A 180 -41.01 20.78 5.62
C TYR A 180 -39.71 21.60 5.61
N LYS A 181 -39.80 22.93 5.79
CA LYS A 181 -38.62 23.80 5.90
C LYS A 181 -37.76 23.43 7.11
N ALA A 182 -38.37 23.19 8.28
CA ALA A 182 -37.66 22.76 9.48
C ALA A 182 -36.92 21.43 9.26
N HIS A 183 -37.58 20.43 8.68
CA HIS A 183 -36.96 19.15 8.32
C HIS A 183 -35.81 19.34 7.31
N LYS A 184 -36.00 20.18 6.29
CA LYS A 184 -34.98 20.48 5.28
C LYS A 184 -33.75 21.15 5.90
N TYR A 185 -33.92 22.06 6.86
CA TYR A 185 -32.81 22.69 7.57
C TYR A 185 -32.06 21.68 8.46
N LYS A 186 -32.79 20.82 9.19
CA LYS A 186 -32.19 19.77 10.02
C LYS A 186 -31.39 18.77 9.20
N LYS A 187 -31.98 18.25 8.11
CA LYS A 187 -31.31 17.29 7.21
C LYS A 187 -30.05 17.89 6.58
N LYS A 188 -30.14 19.10 6.01
CA LYS A 188 -28.97 19.81 5.43
C LYS A 188 -27.83 20.03 6.43
N ALA A 189 -28.14 20.29 7.70
CA ALA A 189 -27.14 20.50 8.74
C ALA A 189 -26.44 19.22 9.17
N ILE A 190 -27.13 18.07 9.11
CA ILE A 190 -26.58 16.75 9.45
C ILE A 190 -25.70 16.28 8.29
N ASP A 191 -26.27 16.22 7.08
CA ASP A 191 -25.62 15.68 5.88
C ASP A 191 -24.27 16.38 5.59
N LYS A 192 -24.24 17.73 5.59
CA LYS A 192 -22.99 18.49 5.31
C LYS A 192 -21.93 18.34 6.39
N LYS A 193 -22.34 18.25 7.66
CA LYS A 193 -21.39 18.15 8.78
C LYS A 193 -20.75 16.77 8.78
N GLU A 194 -21.55 15.74 8.56
CA GLU A 194 -21.10 14.36 8.48
C GLU A 194 -20.14 14.16 7.30
N GLU A 195 -20.51 14.65 6.10
CA GLU A 195 -19.65 14.65 4.91
C GLU A 195 -18.29 15.33 5.16
N SER A 196 -18.28 16.54 5.74
CA SER A 196 -17.03 17.27 6.00
C SER A 196 -16.17 16.64 7.09
N PHE A 197 -16.80 16.02 8.10
CA PHE A 197 -16.11 15.35 9.19
C PHE A 197 -15.41 14.08 8.69
N LEU A 198 -16.14 13.24 7.96
CA LEU A 198 -15.62 11.99 7.43
C LEU A 198 -14.50 12.25 6.39
N ALA A 199 -14.68 13.23 5.51
CA ALA A 199 -13.62 13.69 4.60
C ALA A 199 -12.38 14.18 5.37
N ALA A 200 -12.55 14.86 6.52
CA ALA A 200 -11.45 15.29 7.36
C ALA A 200 -10.71 14.11 8.00
N GLU A 201 -11.44 13.10 8.49
CA GLU A 201 -10.85 11.87 9.04
C GLU A 201 -10.07 11.09 7.96
N ALA A 202 -10.61 10.99 6.74
CA ALA A 202 -9.93 10.35 5.62
C ALA A 202 -8.65 11.11 5.22
N ALA A 203 -8.72 12.44 5.08
CA ALA A 203 -7.56 13.27 4.78
C ALA A 203 -6.50 13.19 5.89
N GLN A 204 -6.94 13.17 7.15
CA GLN A 204 -6.07 12.98 8.30
C GLN A 204 -5.39 11.60 8.26
N GLY A 205 -6.11 10.54 7.93
CA GLY A 205 -5.54 9.20 7.83
C GLY A 205 -4.40 9.13 6.81
N ILE A 206 -4.58 9.73 5.62
CA ILE A 206 -3.53 9.82 4.60
C ILE A 206 -2.33 10.63 5.11
N LYS A 207 -2.61 11.77 5.75
CA LYS A 207 -1.58 12.64 6.33
C LYS A 207 -0.76 11.91 7.41
N ASP A 208 -1.41 11.26 8.37
CA ASP A 208 -0.76 10.75 9.57
C ASP A 208 -0.17 9.34 9.39
N TYR A 209 -0.68 8.55 8.43
CA TYR A 209 -0.38 7.10 8.40
C TYR A 209 0.15 6.57 7.09
N LEU A 210 -0.23 7.13 5.94
CA LEU A 210 0.14 6.56 4.65
C LEU A 210 1.66 6.62 4.42
N MET A 211 2.27 7.79 4.64
CA MET A 211 3.70 8.01 4.40
C MET A 211 4.57 7.11 5.28
N ASP A 212 4.25 7.02 6.57
CA ASP A 212 4.98 6.16 7.51
C ASP A 212 4.90 4.69 7.09
N SER A 213 3.72 4.25 6.66
CA SER A 213 3.52 2.88 6.20
C SER A 213 4.35 2.58 4.95
N ILE A 214 4.32 3.47 3.96
CA ILE A 214 5.12 3.31 2.73
C ILE A 214 6.63 3.36 3.03
N HIS A 215 7.09 4.26 3.90
CA HIS A 215 8.50 4.31 4.31
C HIS A 215 8.95 3.05 5.04
N ASN A 216 8.14 2.56 5.99
CA ASN A 216 8.43 1.33 6.72
C ASN A 216 8.47 0.13 5.78
N TYR A 217 7.56 0.07 4.81
CA TYR A 217 7.56 -0.95 3.77
C TYR A 217 8.83 -0.91 2.92
N ILE A 218 9.22 0.27 2.42
CA ILE A 218 10.46 0.46 1.64
C ILE A 218 11.69 0.06 2.45
N ALA A 219 11.73 0.42 3.73
CA ALA A 219 12.83 0.05 4.62
C ALA A 219 12.91 -1.48 4.79
N ALA A 220 11.78 -2.15 5.03
CA ALA A 220 11.72 -3.62 5.11
C ALA A 220 12.20 -4.29 3.82
N MET A 221 11.73 -3.83 2.66
CA MET A 221 12.15 -4.36 1.34
C MET A 221 13.63 -4.11 1.07
N LYS A 222 14.18 -2.98 1.51
CA LYS A 222 15.61 -2.69 1.41
C LYS A 222 16.45 -3.68 2.21
N GLU A 223 16.02 -4.03 3.42
CA GLU A 223 16.70 -5.04 4.24
C GLU A 223 16.59 -6.44 3.62
N ILE A 224 15.42 -6.81 3.08
CA ILE A 224 15.21 -8.07 2.34
C ILE A 224 16.13 -8.15 1.12
N SER A 225 16.24 -7.07 0.35
CA SER A 225 17.17 -6.99 -0.78
C SER A 225 18.63 -7.10 -0.33
N GLY A 226 18.98 -6.48 0.80
CA GLY A 226 20.31 -6.57 1.41
C GLY A 226 20.67 -8.00 1.80
N PHE A 227 19.70 -8.77 2.31
CA PHE A 227 19.90 -10.18 2.65
C PHE A 227 20.29 -11.02 1.42
N PHE A 228 19.61 -10.87 0.29
CA PHE A 228 19.96 -11.63 -0.92
C PHE A 228 21.38 -11.32 -1.40
N LYS A 229 21.84 -10.07 -1.28
CA LYS A 229 23.23 -9.70 -1.60
C LYS A 229 24.24 -10.38 -0.68
N VAL A 230 23.93 -10.46 0.62
CA VAL A 230 24.79 -11.12 1.60
C VAL A 230 24.88 -12.63 1.33
N ILE A 231 23.72 -13.26 1.07
CA ILE A 231 23.66 -14.70 0.80
C ILE A 231 24.31 -15.06 -0.54
N GLU A 232 24.10 -14.25 -1.59
CA GLU A 232 24.76 -14.42 -2.88
C GLU A 232 26.28 -14.37 -2.72
N ALA A 233 26.80 -13.35 -2.03
CA ALA A 233 28.23 -13.20 -1.80
C ALA A 233 28.81 -14.39 -1.02
N ASP A 234 28.08 -14.89 -0.02
CA ASP A 234 28.52 -16.06 0.74
C ASP A 234 28.50 -17.34 -0.11
N LEU A 235 27.42 -17.58 -0.87
CA LEU A 235 27.34 -18.72 -1.79
C LEU A 235 28.42 -18.66 -2.87
N CYS A 236 28.73 -17.50 -3.42
CA CYS A 236 29.87 -17.33 -4.34
C CYS A 236 31.17 -17.77 -3.68
N SER A 237 31.44 -17.33 -2.44
CA SER A 237 32.65 -17.73 -1.72
C SER A 237 32.71 -19.24 -1.47
N LEU A 238 31.58 -19.87 -1.12
CA LEU A 238 31.51 -21.31 -0.90
C LEU A 238 31.75 -22.10 -2.20
N VAL A 239 31.18 -21.61 -3.30
CA VAL A 239 31.39 -22.16 -4.65
C VAL A 239 32.84 -21.98 -5.12
N GLU A 240 33.55 -20.93 -4.74
CA GLU A 240 34.95 -20.76 -5.15
C GLU A 240 35.89 -21.70 -4.39
N HIS A 241 35.69 -21.87 -3.09
CA HIS A 241 36.65 -22.57 -2.22
C HIS A 241 36.33 -24.06 -2.03
N HIS A 242 35.09 -24.50 -2.24
CA HIS A 242 34.64 -25.90 -2.11
C HIS A 242 34.97 -26.57 -0.75
N GLU A 243 35.09 -25.78 0.32
CA GLU A 243 35.41 -26.31 1.65
C GLU A 243 34.15 -26.87 2.33
N HIS A 244 34.07 -28.20 2.42
CA HIS A 244 32.94 -28.92 3.03
C HIS A 244 32.53 -28.37 4.40
N ASP A 245 33.50 -28.09 5.29
CA ASP A 245 33.22 -27.56 6.62
C ASP A 245 32.57 -26.16 6.60
N LYS A 246 32.93 -25.31 5.63
CA LYS A 246 32.30 -23.99 5.46
C LYS A 246 30.89 -24.13 4.90
N ILE A 247 30.70 -25.01 3.91
CA ILE A 247 29.39 -25.29 3.32
C ILE A 247 28.43 -25.82 4.38
N LYS A 248 28.87 -26.81 5.17
CA LYS A 248 28.12 -27.37 6.29
C LYS A 248 27.72 -26.31 7.31
N LYS A 249 28.64 -25.41 7.70
CA LYS A 249 28.34 -24.33 8.64
C LYS A 249 27.29 -23.37 8.10
N HIS A 250 27.41 -22.96 6.84
CA HIS A 250 26.42 -22.11 6.17
C HIS A 250 25.05 -22.76 6.13
N TYR A 251 24.99 -23.99 5.61
CA TYR A 251 23.77 -24.77 5.50
C TYR A 251 23.04 -24.89 6.84
N LEU A 252 23.74 -25.30 7.90
CA LEU A 252 23.14 -25.45 9.23
C LEU A 252 22.61 -24.12 9.79
N LYS A 253 23.33 -23.02 9.59
CA LYS A 253 22.92 -21.69 10.06
C LYS A 253 21.65 -21.20 9.39
N VAL A 254 21.60 -21.25 8.06
CA VAL A 254 20.43 -20.80 7.30
C VAL A 254 19.26 -21.74 7.55
N LYS A 255 19.49 -23.06 7.57
CA LYS A 255 18.44 -24.06 7.86
C LYS A 255 17.79 -23.85 9.22
N ALA A 256 18.58 -23.53 10.26
CA ALA A 256 18.08 -23.35 11.62
C ALA A 256 17.00 -22.27 11.75
N ILE A 257 16.97 -21.28 10.84
CA ILE A 257 15.97 -20.20 10.88
C ILE A 257 14.98 -20.23 9.70
N SER A 258 15.27 -21.02 8.67
CA SER A 258 14.52 -21.04 7.40
C SER A 258 13.03 -21.30 7.64
N SER A 259 12.68 -22.27 8.48
CA SER A 259 11.27 -22.57 8.81
C SER A 259 10.53 -21.39 9.42
N ARG A 260 11.19 -20.58 10.27
CA ARG A 260 10.57 -19.42 10.92
C ARG A 260 10.32 -18.31 9.91
N ILE A 261 11.30 -18.04 9.04
CA ILE A 261 11.15 -17.05 7.97
C ILE A 261 10.09 -17.50 6.95
N SER A 262 10.07 -18.77 6.54
CA SER A 262 9.05 -19.31 5.62
C SER A 262 7.63 -19.13 6.20
N LYS A 263 7.44 -19.29 7.51
CA LYS A 263 6.16 -18.99 8.18
C LYS A 263 5.78 -17.50 8.09
N SER A 264 6.73 -16.58 8.24
CA SER A 264 6.47 -15.15 8.01
C SER A 264 6.13 -14.86 6.55
N CYS A 265 6.78 -15.51 5.59
CA CYS A 265 6.41 -15.40 4.17
C CYS A 265 4.97 -15.92 3.92
N ASP A 266 4.57 -16.99 4.59
CA ASP A 266 3.19 -17.49 4.52
C ASP A 266 2.20 -16.49 5.11
N SER A 267 2.54 -15.85 6.23
CA SER A 267 1.70 -14.79 6.82
C SER A 267 1.49 -13.66 5.82
N TYR A 268 2.57 -13.19 5.19
CA TYR A 268 2.48 -12.17 4.15
C TYR A 268 1.57 -12.63 3.00
N THR A 269 1.79 -13.84 2.49
CA THR A 269 1.00 -14.39 1.38
C THR A 269 -0.50 -14.47 1.72
N ARG A 270 -0.85 -14.73 2.99
CA ARG A 270 -2.24 -14.75 3.47
C ARG A 270 -2.87 -13.36 3.60
N SER A 271 -2.09 -12.33 3.91
CA SER A 271 -2.58 -10.95 4.04
C SER A 271 -2.82 -10.23 2.72
N ILE A 272 -2.11 -10.64 1.65
CA ILE A 272 -2.19 -9.97 0.34
C ILE A 272 -3.60 -9.95 -0.26
N PRO A 273 -4.37 -11.06 -0.30
CA PRO A 273 -5.70 -11.04 -0.91
C PRO A 273 -6.66 -10.00 -0.30
N GLU A 274 -6.58 -9.77 1.02
CA GLU A 274 -7.41 -8.76 1.69
C GLU A 274 -6.97 -7.33 1.33
N CYS A 275 -5.65 -7.10 1.24
CA CYS A 275 -5.10 -5.84 0.74
C CYS A 275 -5.54 -5.55 -0.70
N GLU A 276 -5.44 -6.56 -1.58
CA GLU A 276 -5.87 -6.47 -2.98
C GLU A 276 -7.36 -6.19 -3.08
N ALA A 277 -8.21 -6.93 -2.36
CA ALA A 277 -9.65 -6.70 -2.33
C ALA A 277 -9.99 -5.27 -1.88
N SER A 278 -9.31 -4.78 -0.84
CA SER A 278 -9.46 -3.40 -0.35
C SER A 278 -9.11 -2.36 -1.41
N LEU A 279 -8.01 -2.54 -2.14
CA LEU A 279 -7.60 -1.60 -3.21
C LEU A 279 -8.41 -1.77 -4.50
N GLN A 280 -8.94 -2.96 -4.76
CA GLN A 280 -9.83 -3.22 -5.90
C GLN A 280 -11.21 -2.60 -5.70
N ALA A 281 -11.71 -2.53 -4.46
CA ALA A 281 -12.95 -1.85 -4.11
C ALA A 281 -12.95 -0.34 -4.43
N ILE A 282 -11.77 0.27 -4.55
CA ILE A 282 -11.63 1.66 -5.02
C ILE A 282 -12.10 1.77 -6.48
N ASN A 283 -13.03 2.69 -6.74
CA ASN A 283 -13.65 2.89 -8.07
C ASN A 283 -12.62 3.07 -9.20
N ASN A 284 -12.96 2.62 -10.42
CA ASN A 284 -12.10 2.61 -11.61
C ASN A 284 -11.93 3.96 -12.32
N GLY A 285 -12.32 5.07 -11.69
CA GLY A 285 -12.17 6.43 -12.20
C GLY A 285 -10.74 6.97 -12.13
N TYR A 286 -9.73 6.13 -12.39
CA TYR A 286 -8.32 6.51 -12.40
C TYR A 286 -7.84 6.81 -13.82
N ASP A 287 -6.82 7.66 -13.94
CA ASP A 287 -6.23 8.00 -15.22
C ASP A 287 -5.38 6.85 -15.77
N LYS A 288 -5.97 6.03 -16.64
CA LYS A 288 -5.31 4.88 -17.27
C LYS A 288 -4.09 5.32 -18.11
N ASN A 289 -4.12 6.51 -18.70
CA ASN A 289 -3.01 7.01 -19.52
C ASN A 289 -1.83 7.37 -18.62
N TYR A 290 -2.09 8.06 -17.51
CA TYR A 290 -1.08 8.38 -16.51
C TYR A 290 -0.39 7.13 -15.97
N VAL A 291 -1.14 6.05 -15.69
CA VAL A 291 -0.55 4.80 -15.18
C VAL A 291 0.47 4.21 -16.15
N GLN A 292 0.16 4.17 -17.45
CA GLN A 292 1.09 3.64 -18.46
C GLN A 292 2.28 4.58 -18.68
N GLU A 293 2.03 5.89 -18.66
CA GLU A 293 3.07 6.90 -18.78
C GLU A 293 4.03 6.85 -17.58
N TRP A 294 3.50 6.68 -16.37
CA TRP A 294 4.28 6.55 -15.14
C TRP A 294 5.31 5.43 -15.24
N ILE A 295 4.91 4.23 -15.70
CA ILE A 295 5.83 3.09 -15.86
C ILE A 295 6.92 3.38 -16.91
N ARG A 296 6.57 4.12 -17.99
CA ARG A 296 7.52 4.51 -19.05
C ARG A 296 8.49 5.60 -18.58
N MET A 297 8.04 6.50 -17.73
CA MET A 297 8.86 7.60 -17.22
C MET A 297 9.69 7.18 -16.00
N ALA A 298 9.24 6.17 -15.25
CA ALA A 298 9.92 5.68 -14.06
C ALA A 298 11.30 5.13 -14.41
N LYS A 299 12.30 5.60 -13.66
CA LYS A 299 13.69 5.23 -13.83
C LYS A 299 14.27 4.75 -12.51
N ASN A 300 15.18 3.78 -12.56
CA ASN A 300 15.95 3.43 -11.37
C ASN A 300 16.97 4.53 -11.01
N LYS A 301 17.67 4.36 -9.89
CA LYS A 301 18.74 5.28 -9.45
C LYS A 301 19.90 5.43 -10.43
N LYS A 302 20.06 4.50 -11.37
CA LYS A 302 21.07 4.52 -12.44
C LYS A 302 20.53 5.12 -13.75
N GLY A 303 19.33 5.70 -13.74
CA GLY A 303 18.69 6.32 -14.90
C GLY A 303 18.12 5.34 -15.94
N GLN A 304 18.12 4.03 -15.63
CA GLN A 304 17.57 3.01 -16.52
C GLN A 304 16.05 2.94 -16.39
N ASN A 305 15.37 2.78 -17.51
CA ASN A 305 13.91 2.66 -17.57
C ASN A 305 13.43 1.35 -16.89
N LEU A 306 12.45 1.47 -15.99
CA LEU A 306 11.95 0.32 -15.21
C LEU A 306 11.21 -0.70 -16.08
N LEU A 307 10.44 -0.27 -17.08
CA LEU A 307 9.78 -1.18 -18.00
C LEU A 307 10.79 -2.10 -18.71
N GLY A 308 11.86 -1.53 -19.24
CA GLY A 308 12.93 -2.28 -19.90
C GLY A 308 13.65 -3.24 -18.96
N MET A 309 13.87 -2.85 -17.70
CA MET A 309 14.41 -3.76 -16.68
C MET A 309 13.46 -4.92 -16.38
N GLY A 310 12.18 -4.62 -16.18
CA GLY A 310 11.13 -5.60 -16.00
C GLY A 310 11.08 -6.63 -17.12
N LYS A 311 11.14 -6.16 -18.38
CA LYS A 311 11.19 -7.02 -19.56
C LYS A 311 12.40 -7.94 -19.60
N LYS A 312 13.58 -7.44 -19.22
CA LYS A 312 14.78 -8.29 -19.13
C LYS A 312 14.68 -9.33 -18.03
N LEU A 313 14.07 -8.97 -16.89
CA LEU A 313 13.87 -9.91 -15.79
C LEU A 313 12.84 -10.98 -16.13
N SER A 314 11.79 -10.64 -16.90
CA SER A 314 10.75 -11.60 -17.28
C SER A 314 11.24 -12.66 -18.27
N GLN A 315 12.26 -12.36 -19.09
CA GLN A 315 12.91 -13.36 -19.95
C GLN A 315 13.48 -14.57 -19.20
N HIS A 316 13.66 -14.45 -17.88
CA HIS A 316 14.23 -15.48 -17.03
C HIS A 316 13.29 -15.88 -15.88
N ASN A 317 12.03 -15.44 -15.91
CA ASN A 317 11.07 -15.72 -14.84
C ASN A 317 9.62 -15.69 -15.36
N ASP A 318 9.02 -16.86 -15.53
CA ASP A 318 7.66 -17.02 -16.08
C ASP A 318 6.60 -16.28 -15.26
N LYS A 319 6.76 -16.21 -13.94
CA LYS A 319 5.83 -15.46 -13.08
C LYS A 319 5.88 -13.95 -13.34
N LEU A 320 7.05 -13.43 -13.71
CA LEU A 320 7.14 -12.05 -14.17
C LEU A 320 6.45 -11.85 -15.51
N VAL A 321 6.57 -12.82 -16.43
CA VAL A 321 5.85 -12.78 -17.71
C VAL A 321 4.34 -12.69 -17.48
N ASP A 322 3.79 -13.54 -16.60
CA ASP A 322 2.37 -13.51 -16.24
C ASP A 322 1.95 -12.18 -15.63
N ILE A 323 2.74 -11.66 -14.69
CA ILE A 323 2.52 -10.37 -14.06
C ILE A 323 2.45 -9.25 -15.13
N PHE A 324 3.42 -9.19 -16.05
CA PHE A 324 3.43 -8.20 -17.13
C PHE A 324 2.31 -8.37 -18.16
N ASN A 325 1.96 -9.61 -18.52
CA ASN A 325 0.85 -9.90 -19.41
C ASN A 325 -0.49 -9.45 -18.81
N ASN A 326 -0.70 -9.73 -17.51
CA ASN A 326 -1.89 -9.27 -16.78
C ASN A 326 -1.98 -7.74 -16.66
N MET A 327 -0.84 -7.03 -16.74
CA MET A 327 -0.81 -5.58 -16.82
C MET A 327 -1.16 -5.02 -18.21
N GLY A 328 -1.46 -5.86 -19.20
CA GLY A 328 -1.69 -5.42 -20.59
C GLY A 328 -0.43 -4.92 -21.28
N ILE A 329 0.75 -5.29 -20.76
CA ILE A 329 2.04 -4.96 -21.36
C ILE A 329 2.43 -6.15 -22.24
N THR A 330 2.06 -6.09 -23.52
CA THR A 330 2.38 -7.16 -24.47
C THR A 330 3.87 -7.18 -24.79
N PHE A 331 4.48 -8.35 -24.65
CA PHE A 331 5.81 -8.62 -25.17
C PHE A 331 5.66 -8.98 -26.65
N ILE A 332 6.08 -8.08 -27.54
CA ILE A 332 6.37 -8.42 -28.94
C ILE A 332 7.80 -8.93 -29.00
#